data_AF-A0A7Y6D0A9-F1
#
_entry.id   AF-A0A7Y6D0A9-F1
#
_cell.length_a   1.000
_cell.length_b   1.000
_cell.length_c   1.000
_cell.angle_alpha   90.00
_cell.angle_beta   90.00
_cell.angle_gamma   90.00
#
_symmetry.space_group_name_H-M   'P 1'
#
loop_
_entity.id
_entity.type
_entity.pdbx_description
1 polymer ?
#
loop_
_entity_poly.entity_id
_entity_poly.type
_entity_poly.pdbx_seq_one_letter_code
_entity_poly.pdbx_strand_id
1 'polypeptide(L)'
;NQVNSSHPSYLRGFIEVAGNQAQVIIANPAGITCAGCGFINAQRATMTTGTPVIRQGNLESYRVNSGVISFEGLGLQANDTAYADVIARAVRVHAALRARQIRLTTGLNTVSADHAQVTPGQSASDGAPVRAIDVAALGGMYAGHIYLTATEHGVGVHNGGTLTATEGQLVVTAAGRLENTGTLAAHGDTRIAAAGAVTNSGVIGSDSTLRINAAALENAASGRIGSVSGTSVQIGGTLRNAGSMVGDAGITLAAAAMENAGSVVTPGALALRIRNMLDNSGKIGSNARLELRATTLTNRGDIYSAQESVQLQVAGRLFNSGSIEAKRALNAEAAAIENQGRFIGEAALNASASAALTNAGTMGSRGDADFKAASLDNRGTLSAVQSLALKVTGKFTNEKNVGAGSTLQIDADALDNSGKLFSHGSLFMRIGAAALNSGKIGADGTVDFRAASLANGGALYSLAKSVDVQTRESITNSGTVEAKQSVSLKAMALNNRGTFTAAGSMKLSLQQGLSNTGEIGANDTLTVNAATLENHGRLRSAESSLVLATDGRTSNQGKILAATRLELTATGIDNSDGTLGGGEVVIDARNRRFNNQRGVLFARQDLKAESAELDNRAG
;
A
#
# COMPACT_ATOMS: atom_id res chain seq x y z
N ASN A 1 -25.65 -25.34 -52.17
CA ASN A 1 -26.75 -26.25 -51.80
C ASN A 1 -27.69 -25.56 -50.82
N GLN A 2 -28.92 -25.26 -51.24
CA GLN A 2 -29.96 -24.70 -50.38
C GLN A 2 -31.08 -25.73 -50.22
N VAL A 3 -31.40 -26.10 -48.99
CA VAL A 3 -32.53 -26.97 -48.67
C VAL A 3 -33.75 -26.10 -48.38
N ASN A 4 -34.86 -26.38 -49.07
CA ASN A 4 -36.13 -25.67 -48.95
C ASN A 4 -37.22 -26.50 -48.24
N SER A 5 -36.82 -27.53 -47.50
CA SER A 5 -37.72 -28.40 -46.72
C SER A 5 -37.75 -28.02 -45.25
N SER A 6 -38.76 -28.50 -44.50
CA SER A 6 -38.81 -28.38 -43.04
C SER A 6 -37.93 -29.39 -42.30
N HIS A 7 -37.24 -30.29 -43.01
CA HIS A 7 -36.39 -31.32 -42.41
C HIS A 7 -34.93 -30.87 -42.31
N PRO A 8 -34.25 -31.16 -41.19
CA PRO A 8 -32.82 -30.86 -41.04
C PRO A 8 -31.95 -31.74 -41.95
N SER A 9 -30.73 -31.27 -42.22
CA SER A 9 -29.73 -32.03 -42.99
C SER A 9 -28.85 -32.87 -42.07
N TYR A 10 -28.59 -34.12 -42.44
CA TYR A 10 -27.64 -35.00 -41.75
C TYR A 10 -26.44 -35.29 -42.64
N LEU A 11 -25.27 -34.79 -42.24
CA LEU A 11 -24.00 -34.95 -42.96
C LEU A 11 -23.15 -35.99 -42.23
N ARG A 12 -22.98 -37.18 -42.83
CA ARG A 12 -22.28 -38.33 -42.23
C ARG A 12 -21.07 -38.80 -43.06
N GLY A 13 -20.53 -37.92 -43.88
CA GLY A 13 -19.41 -38.22 -44.77
C GLY A 13 -18.86 -36.97 -45.45
N PHE A 14 -17.93 -37.17 -46.37
CA PHE A 14 -17.26 -36.08 -47.08
C PHE A 14 -18.09 -35.57 -48.25
N ILE A 15 -18.01 -34.25 -48.48
CA ILE A 15 -18.54 -33.59 -49.67
C ILE A 15 -17.35 -33.17 -50.52
N GLU A 16 -17.28 -33.69 -51.74
CA GLU A 16 -16.19 -33.46 -52.67
C GLU A 16 -16.63 -32.52 -53.79
N VAL A 17 -15.76 -31.56 -54.12
CA VAL A 17 -15.85 -30.79 -55.37
C VAL A 17 -15.00 -31.50 -56.42
N ALA A 18 -15.64 -32.16 -57.37
CA ALA A 18 -14.93 -32.77 -58.49
C ALA A 18 -14.44 -31.68 -59.47
N GLY A 19 -13.17 -31.75 -59.86
CA GLY A 19 -12.57 -30.82 -60.83
C GLY A 19 -11.94 -29.58 -60.18
N ASN A 20 -12.27 -28.39 -60.69
CA ASN A 20 -11.71 -27.14 -60.17
C ASN A 20 -12.19 -26.87 -58.75
N GLN A 21 -11.30 -26.36 -57.90
CA GLN A 21 -11.61 -25.99 -56.53
C GLN A 21 -12.75 -24.95 -56.51
N ALA A 22 -13.73 -25.15 -55.62
CA ALA A 22 -14.88 -24.25 -55.47
C ALA A 22 -15.19 -23.98 -54.00
N GLN A 23 -16.09 -23.02 -53.76
CA GLN A 23 -16.70 -22.83 -52.44
C GLN A 23 -17.89 -23.76 -52.29
N VAL A 24 -18.02 -24.40 -51.13
CA VAL A 24 -19.15 -25.27 -50.81
C VAL A 24 -20.01 -24.61 -49.75
N ILE A 25 -21.28 -24.39 -50.06
CA ILE A 25 -22.27 -23.83 -49.13
C ILE A 25 -23.40 -24.83 -48.93
N ILE A 26 -23.70 -25.13 -47.68
CA ILE A 26 -24.84 -25.95 -47.24
C ILE A 26 -25.72 -25.06 -46.36
N ALA A 27 -26.85 -24.62 -46.91
CA ALA A 27 -27.81 -23.77 -46.24
C ALA A 27 -29.10 -24.55 -45.96
N ASN A 28 -29.44 -24.76 -44.68
CA ASN A 28 -30.69 -25.37 -44.26
C ASN A 28 -31.23 -24.70 -42.97
N PRO A 29 -32.25 -23.83 -43.07
CA PRO A 29 -32.86 -23.17 -41.91
C PRO A 29 -33.50 -24.10 -40.87
N ALA A 30 -33.85 -25.33 -41.24
CA ALA A 30 -34.37 -26.33 -40.31
C ALA A 30 -33.28 -26.92 -39.38
N GLY A 31 -32.00 -26.71 -39.69
CA GLY A 31 -30.86 -27.21 -38.92
C GLY A 31 -29.96 -28.15 -39.71
N ILE A 32 -28.75 -28.36 -39.18
CA ILE A 32 -27.73 -29.23 -39.78
C ILE A 32 -27.05 -30.05 -38.67
N THR A 33 -26.97 -31.36 -38.83
CA THR A 33 -26.15 -32.23 -37.99
C THR A 33 -24.97 -32.76 -38.78
N CYS A 34 -23.76 -32.49 -38.33
CA CYS A 34 -22.52 -33.04 -38.85
C CYS A 34 -22.01 -34.14 -37.89
N ALA A 35 -21.91 -35.38 -38.39
CA ALA A 35 -21.40 -36.52 -37.64
C ALA A 35 -20.34 -37.26 -38.44
N GLY A 36 -19.10 -36.78 -38.40
CA GLY A 36 -18.02 -37.25 -39.27
C GLY A 36 -18.10 -36.67 -40.68
N CYS A 37 -18.57 -35.43 -40.81
CA CYS A 37 -18.62 -34.75 -42.10
C CYS A 37 -17.27 -34.10 -42.42
N GLY A 38 -17.02 -33.84 -43.70
CA GLY A 38 -15.83 -33.14 -44.15
C GLY A 38 -15.93 -32.62 -45.57
N PHE A 39 -14.90 -31.92 -46.02
CA PHE A 39 -14.87 -31.29 -47.35
C PHE A 39 -13.57 -31.62 -48.07
N ILE A 40 -13.67 -32.01 -49.33
CA ILE A 40 -12.53 -32.32 -50.20
C ILE A 40 -12.55 -31.33 -51.37
N ASN A 41 -11.38 -30.77 -51.69
CA ASN A 41 -11.20 -29.81 -52.79
C ASN A 41 -12.12 -28.56 -52.68
N ALA A 42 -12.43 -28.14 -51.45
CA ALA A 42 -13.16 -26.91 -51.18
C ALA A 42 -12.22 -25.87 -50.55
N GLN A 43 -12.14 -24.67 -51.14
CA GLN A 43 -11.32 -23.58 -50.55
C GLN A 43 -11.98 -23.01 -49.29
N ARG A 44 -13.30 -22.92 -49.32
CA ARG A 44 -14.17 -22.44 -48.23
C ARG A 44 -15.37 -23.36 -48.15
N ALA A 45 -15.69 -23.78 -46.92
CA ALA A 45 -16.88 -24.55 -46.62
C ALA A 45 -17.75 -23.77 -45.64
N THR A 46 -18.99 -23.48 -46.02
CA THR A 46 -19.96 -22.76 -45.18
C THR A 46 -21.15 -23.66 -44.88
N MET A 47 -21.38 -23.91 -43.59
CA MET A 47 -22.61 -24.53 -43.09
C MET A 47 -23.46 -23.47 -42.42
N THR A 48 -24.71 -23.32 -42.83
CA THR A 48 -25.57 -22.27 -42.30
C THR A 48 -27.03 -22.68 -42.13
N THR A 49 -27.66 -22.19 -41.06
CA THR A 49 -29.12 -22.17 -40.93
C THR A 49 -29.73 -20.86 -41.43
N GLY A 50 -28.88 -19.95 -41.91
CA GLY A 50 -29.32 -18.75 -42.60
C GLY A 50 -29.89 -19.06 -43.97
N THR A 51 -30.93 -18.33 -44.34
CA THR A 51 -31.43 -18.34 -45.72
C THR A 51 -30.49 -17.50 -46.58
N PRO A 52 -29.93 -18.04 -47.68
CA PRO A 52 -29.11 -17.26 -48.61
C PRO A 52 -29.89 -16.10 -49.22
N VAL A 53 -29.32 -14.91 -49.22
CA VAL A 53 -29.88 -13.70 -49.83
C VAL A 53 -29.11 -13.42 -51.11
N ILE A 54 -29.78 -13.64 -52.24
CA ILE A 54 -29.23 -13.45 -53.58
C ILE A 54 -29.81 -12.17 -54.17
N ARG A 55 -28.96 -11.31 -54.71
CA ARG A 55 -29.34 -10.06 -55.39
C ARG A 55 -28.60 -9.98 -56.72
N GLN A 56 -29.33 -9.73 -57.79
CA GLN A 56 -28.79 -9.69 -59.16
C GLN A 56 -27.92 -10.93 -59.52
N GLY A 57 -28.32 -12.11 -59.03
CA GLY A 57 -27.60 -13.36 -59.25
C GLY A 57 -26.39 -13.61 -58.34
N ASN A 58 -25.97 -12.63 -57.53
CA ASN A 58 -24.85 -12.76 -56.61
C ASN A 58 -25.32 -13.08 -55.19
N LEU A 59 -24.64 -14.02 -54.53
CA LEU A 59 -24.85 -14.28 -53.12
C LEU A 59 -24.24 -13.14 -52.30
N GLU A 60 -25.07 -12.41 -51.57
CA GLU A 60 -24.60 -11.26 -50.79
C GLU A 60 -24.51 -11.56 -49.29
N SER A 61 -25.44 -12.34 -48.74
CA SER A 61 -25.48 -12.62 -47.30
C SER A 61 -26.29 -13.87 -46.95
N TYR A 62 -26.20 -14.27 -45.68
CA TYR A 62 -27.02 -15.29 -45.03
C TYR A 62 -27.86 -14.63 -43.94
N ARG A 63 -29.18 -14.77 -44.00
CA ARG A 63 -30.10 -14.26 -42.99
C ARG A 63 -30.53 -15.38 -42.04
N VAL A 64 -30.06 -15.32 -40.80
CA VAL A 64 -30.30 -16.30 -39.74
C VAL A 64 -31.48 -15.86 -38.87
N ASN A 65 -32.54 -16.66 -38.84
CA ASN A 65 -33.72 -16.44 -37.99
C ASN A 65 -33.92 -17.57 -36.95
N SER A 66 -33.49 -18.80 -37.29
CA SER A 66 -33.71 -20.01 -36.48
C SER A 66 -32.68 -21.09 -36.83
N GLY A 67 -32.80 -22.26 -36.20
CA GLY A 67 -32.07 -23.47 -36.57
C GLY A 67 -30.75 -23.66 -35.81
N VAL A 68 -30.50 -24.91 -35.42
CA VAL A 68 -29.28 -25.32 -34.71
C VAL A 68 -28.35 -26.07 -35.65
N ILE A 69 -27.05 -25.81 -35.55
CA ILE A 69 -26.03 -26.70 -36.11
C ILE A 69 -25.44 -27.54 -34.99
N SER A 70 -25.49 -28.86 -35.12
CA SER A 70 -24.95 -29.81 -34.15
C SER A 70 -23.76 -30.57 -34.75
N PHE A 71 -22.66 -30.63 -34.01
CA PHE A 71 -21.50 -31.47 -34.32
C PHE A 71 -21.44 -32.63 -33.34
N GLU A 72 -21.54 -33.84 -33.86
CA GLU A 72 -21.66 -35.09 -33.10
C GLU A 72 -20.70 -36.15 -33.65
N GLY A 73 -20.61 -37.33 -33.01
CA GLY A 73 -19.80 -38.45 -33.51
C GLY A 73 -18.33 -38.09 -33.75
N LEU A 74 -17.86 -38.27 -34.98
CA LEU A 74 -16.48 -37.91 -35.39
C LEU A 74 -16.28 -36.41 -35.68
N GLY A 75 -17.32 -35.59 -35.55
CA GLY A 75 -17.27 -34.14 -35.72
C GLY A 75 -17.04 -33.70 -37.17
N LEU A 76 -16.32 -32.59 -37.34
CA LEU A 76 -16.02 -31.96 -38.64
C LEU A 76 -14.52 -32.12 -38.98
N GLN A 77 -14.24 -32.59 -40.20
CA GLN A 77 -12.91 -32.67 -40.77
C GLN A 77 -12.76 -31.72 -41.97
N ALA A 78 -12.09 -30.58 -41.76
CA ALA A 78 -11.88 -29.54 -42.76
C ALA A 78 -10.43 -29.04 -42.78
N ASN A 79 -9.45 -29.93 -42.52
CA ASN A 79 -8.02 -29.59 -42.44
C ASN A 79 -7.45 -29.06 -43.77
N ASP A 80 -8.01 -29.51 -44.89
CA ASP A 80 -7.61 -29.10 -46.24
C ASP A 80 -8.41 -27.89 -46.76
N THR A 81 -9.39 -27.42 -45.98
CA THR A 81 -10.19 -26.23 -46.28
C THR A 81 -9.55 -25.02 -45.59
N ALA A 82 -9.32 -23.94 -46.34
CA ALA A 82 -8.74 -22.72 -45.77
C ALA A 82 -9.69 -22.06 -44.75
N TYR A 83 -10.99 -22.11 -45.02
CA TYR A 83 -12.03 -21.48 -44.19
C TYR A 83 -13.20 -22.43 -43.92
N ALA A 84 -13.47 -22.73 -42.65
CA ALA A 84 -14.69 -23.39 -42.20
C ALA A 84 -15.60 -22.36 -41.51
N ASP A 85 -16.68 -21.97 -42.19
CA ASP A 85 -17.67 -21.02 -41.71
C ASP A 85 -18.90 -21.76 -41.15
N VAL A 86 -19.29 -21.43 -39.92
CA VAL A 86 -20.50 -21.95 -39.26
C VAL A 86 -21.38 -20.77 -38.89
N ILE A 87 -22.55 -20.66 -39.50
CA ILE A 87 -23.44 -19.50 -39.34
C ILE A 87 -24.83 -19.99 -38.95
N ALA A 88 -25.22 -19.88 -37.69
CA ALA A 88 -26.47 -20.48 -37.21
C ALA A 88 -27.18 -19.62 -36.17
N ARG A 89 -28.40 -19.97 -35.77
CA ARG A 89 -29.04 -19.35 -34.59
C ARG A 89 -28.30 -19.76 -33.33
N ALA A 90 -28.05 -21.06 -33.19
CA ALA A 90 -27.23 -21.64 -32.13
C ALA A 90 -26.39 -22.81 -32.65
N VAL A 91 -25.28 -23.11 -31.97
CA VAL A 91 -24.38 -24.21 -32.31
C VAL A 91 -24.11 -25.09 -31.09
N ARG A 92 -24.17 -26.42 -31.29
CA ARG A 92 -23.76 -27.44 -30.32
C ARG A 92 -22.53 -28.16 -30.83
N VAL A 93 -21.47 -28.15 -30.04
CA VAL A 93 -20.19 -28.79 -30.36
C VAL A 93 -19.96 -29.92 -29.36
N HIS A 94 -20.42 -31.11 -29.70
CA HIS A 94 -20.26 -32.32 -28.87
C HIS A 94 -19.18 -33.26 -29.42
N ALA A 95 -18.53 -32.89 -30.51
CA ALA A 95 -17.40 -33.58 -31.13
C ALA A 95 -16.36 -32.56 -31.64
N ALA A 96 -15.21 -33.05 -32.10
CA ALA A 96 -14.11 -32.19 -32.55
C ALA A 96 -14.40 -31.52 -33.90
N LEU A 97 -14.15 -30.21 -33.98
CA LEU A 97 -14.07 -29.46 -35.24
C LEU A 97 -12.60 -29.22 -35.54
N ARG A 98 -12.13 -29.67 -36.71
CA ARG A 98 -10.75 -29.50 -37.15
C ARG A 98 -10.72 -28.76 -38.49
N ALA A 99 -10.00 -27.64 -38.55
CA ALA A 99 -9.86 -26.83 -39.76
C ALA A 99 -8.60 -25.94 -39.70
N ARG A 100 -8.21 -25.28 -40.80
CA ARG A 100 -7.17 -24.22 -40.72
C ARG A 100 -7.68 -22.96 -40.03
N GLN A 101 -8.91 -22.55 -40.35
CA GLN A 101 -9.60 -21.47 -39.67
C GLN A 101 -11.06 -21.85 -39.43
N ILE A 102 -11.54 -21.59 -38.22
CA ILE A 102 -12.96 -21.69 -37.86
C ILE A 102 -13.48 -20.28 -37.61
N ARG A 103 -14.54 -19.89 -38.32
CA ARG A 103 -15.34 -18.71 -37.99
C ARG A 103 -16.78 -19.12 -37.73
N LEU A 104 -17.22 -18.92 -36.50
CA LEU A 104 -18.54 -19.34 -36.03
C LEU A 104 -19.31 -18.10 -35.56
N THR A 105 -20.45 -17.85 -36.18
CA THR A 105 -21.36 -16.76 -35.82
C THR A 105 -22.72 -17.31 -35.42
N THR A 106 -23.23 -16.86 -34.26
CA THR A 106 -24.50 -17.27 -33.65
C THR A 106 -25.38 -16.09 -33.26
N GLY A 107 -26.69 -16.34 -33.17
CA GLY A 107 -27.75 -15.36 -32.92
C GLY A 107 -28.54 -14.97 -34.17
N LEU A 108 -29.47 -14.03 -34.04
CA LEU A 108 -30.15 -13.42 -35.19
C LEU A 108 -29.16 -12.54 -35.93
N ASN A 109 -28.81 -12.91 -37.15
CA ASN A 109 -27.80 -12.18 -37.91
C ASN A 109 -28.15 -12.11 -39.39
N THR A 110 -27.75 -11.02 -40.02
CA THR A 110 -27.39 -11.00 -41.43
C THR A 110 -25.87 -11.03 -41.52
N VAL A 111 -25.33 -12.09 -42.10
CA VAL A 111 -23.88 -12.30 -42.24
C VAL A 111 -23.51 -12.20 -43.71
N SER A 112 -22.54 -11.37 -44.09
CA SER A 112 -22.10 -11.26 -45.49
C SER A 112 -21.60 -12.59 -46.04
N ALA A 113 -21.67 -12.78 -47.36
CA ALA A 113 -21.31 -14.04 -48.02
C ALA A 113 -19.86 -14.46 -47.76
N ASP A 114 -18.95 -13.50 -47.64
CA ASP A 114 -17.53 -13.67 -47.30
C ASP A 114 -17.27 -13.80 -45.78
N HIS A 115 -18.32 -13.72 -44.96
CA HIS A 115 -18.31 -13.76 -43.50
C HIS A 115 -17.53 -12.60 -42.85
N ALA A 116 -17.25 -11.52 -43.56
CA ALA A 116 -16.50 -10.37 -43.04
C ALA A 116 -17.36 -9.43 -42.18
N GLN A 117 -18.66 -9.34 -42.47
CA GLN A 117 -19.60 -8.45 -41.78
C GLN A 117 -20.72 -9.26 -41.12
N VAL A 118 -20.95 -8.99 -39.83
CA VAL A 118 -22.02 -9.58 -39.04
C VAL A 118 -22.90 -8.46 -38.52
N THR A 119 -24.14 -8.38 -39.00
CA THR A 119 -25.13 -7.39 -38.56
C THR A 119 -26.22 -8.09 -37.76
N PRO A 120 -26.40 -7.79 -36.47
CA PRO A 120 -27.48 -8.37 -35.68
C PRO A 120 -28.86 -8.06 -36.29
N GLY A 121 -29.71 -9.09 -36.40
CA GLY A 121 -31.10 -8.99 -36.85
C GLY A 121 -32.08 -8.76 -35.69
N GLN A 122 -33.27 -8.23 -35.96
CA GLN A 122 -34.21 -7.77 -34.93
C GLN A 122 -35.45 -8.65 -34.73
N SER A 123 -35.77 -9.57 -35.64
CA SER A 123 -37.04 -10.34 -35.58
C SER A 123 -36.78 -11.82 -35.32
N ALA A 124 -37.03 -12.29 -34.10
CA ALA A 124 -37.07 -13.72 -33.78
C ALA A 124 -38.41 -14.32 -34.23
N SER A 125 -38.38 -15.52 -34.81
CA SER A 125 -39.59 -16.33 -35.06
C SER A 125 -39.84 -17.37 -33.95
N ASP A 126 -38.93 -17.47 -32.99
CA ASP A 126 -38.87 -18.48 -31.93
C ASP A 126 -38.35 -17.90 -30.60
N GLY A 127 -38.45 -18.68 -29.52
CA GLY A 127 -37.86 -18.31 -28.23
C GLY A 127 -36.32 -18.32 -28.28
N ALA A 128 -35.68 -17.46 -27.49
CA ALA A 128 -34.23 -17.40 -27.43
C ALA A 128 -33.62 -18.75 -26.99
N PRO A 129 -32.52 -19.20 -27.61
CA PRO A 129 -31.84 -20.43 -27.22
C PRO A 129 -31.22 -20.29 -25.82
N VAL A 130 -31.04 -21.41 -25.11
CA VAL A 130 -30.40 -21.43 -23.78
C VAL A 130 -28.94 -20.95 -23.87
N ARG A 131 -28.25 -21.35 -24.95
CA ARG A 131 -26.86 -21.00 -25.24
C ARG A 131 -26.71 -20.77 -26.75
N ALA A 132 -25.94 -19.76 -27.12
CA ALA A 132 -25.64 -19.43 -28.51
C ALA A 132 -24.61 -20.43 -29.04
N ILE A 133 -23.60 -20.71 -28.23
CA ILE A 133 -22.57 -21.70 -28.49
C ILE A 133 -22.46 -22.56 -27.24
N ASP A 134 -22.58 -23.88 -27.40
CA ASP A 134 -22.42 -24.85 -26.33
C ASP A 134 -21.40 -25.91 -26.75
N VAL A 135 -20.23 -25.90 -26.12
CA VAL A 135 -19.18 -26.90 -26.34
C VAL A 135 -19.19 -27.86 -25.15
N ALA A 136 -19.50 -29.12 -25.40
CA ALA A 136 -19.48 -30.16 -24.37
C ALA A 136 -18.04 -30.58 -24.05
N ALA A 137 -17.85 -31.29 -22.92
CA ALA A 137 -16.54 -31.77 -22.47
C ALA A 137 -15.82 -32.68 -23.48
N LEU A 138 -16.58 -33.46 -24.26
CA LEU A 138 -16.06 -34.32 -25.34
C LEU A 138 -15.92 -33.58 -26.68
N GLY A 139 -16.42 -32.35 -26.77
CA GLY A 139 -16.31 -31.49 -27.94
C GLY A 139 -15.03 -30.65 -27.93
N GLY A 140 -14.76 -29.98 -29.04
CA GLY A 140 -13.66 -29.04 -29.13
C GLY A 140 -13.49 -28.43 -30.51
N MET A 141 -12.67 -27.39 -30.58
CA MET A 141 -12.26 -26.74 -31.82
C MET A 141 -10.74 -26.67 -31.85
N TYR A 142 -10.16 -27.21 -32.92
CA TYR A 142 -8.72 -27.28 -33.13
C TYR A 142 -8.43 -26.70 -34.50
N ALA A 143 -7.94 -25.47 -34.53
CA ALA A 143 -7.67 -24.78 -35.79
C ALA A 143 -6.50 -23.80 -35.66
N GLY A 144 -5.87 -23.43 -36.77
CA GLY A 144 -4.86 -22.36 -36.78
C GLY A 144 -5.41 -21.04 -36.21
N HIS A 145 -6.65 -20.70 -36.56
CA HIS A 145 -7.37 -19.53 -36.02
C HIS A 145 -8.82 -19.87 -35.66
N ILE A 146 -9.31 -19.31 -34.55
CA ILE A 146 -10.70 -19.52 -34.10
C ILE A 146 -11.35 -18.16 -33.80
N TYR A 147 -12.49 -17.90 -34.44
CA TYR A 147 -13.30 -16.70 -34.24
C TYR A 147 -14.73 -17.09 -33.89
N LEU A 148 -15.17 -16.77 -32.67
CA LEU A 148 -16.51 -17.04 -32.17
C LEU A 148 -17.24 -15.72 -31.92
N THR A 149 -18.41 -15.56 -32.55
CA THR A 149 -19.24 -14.37 -32.39
C THR A 149 -20.66 -14.79 -32.02
N ALA A 150 -21.05 -14.57 -30.76
CA ALA A 150 -22.42 -14.75 -30.27
C ALA A 150 -23.06 -13.37 -30.06
N THR A 151 -24.02 -13.04 -30.92
CA THR A 151 -24.58 -11.68 -31.04
C THR A 151 -25.89 -11.47 -30.30
N GLU A 152 -26.56 -12.55 -29.92
CA GLU A 152 -27.86 -12.47 -29.27
C GLU A 152 -27.71 -12.06 -27.80
N HIS A 153 -28.29 -10.93 -27.44
CA HIS A 153 -28.15 -10.33 -26.13
C HIS A 153 -28.69 -11.25 -25.03
N GLY A 154 -27.92 -11.43 -23.96
CA GLY A 154 -28.29 -12.29 -22.83
C GLY A 154 -28.14 -13.79 -23.08
N VAL A 155 -27.93 -14.22 -24.33
CA VAL A 155 -27.64 -15.62 -24.64
C VAL A 155 -26.14 -15.88 -24.49
N GLY A 156 -25.79 -16.85 -23.66
CA GLY A 156 -24.40 -17.10 -23.29
C GLY A 156 -23.63 -18.03 -24.23
N VAL A 157 -22.31 -18.04 -24.06
CA VAL A 157 -21.37 -19.02 -24.60
C VAL A 157 -20.93 -19.93 -23.47
N HIS A 158 -20.94 -21.24 -23.68
CA HIS A 158 -20.37 -22.22 -22.77
C HIS A 158 -19.27 -23.01 -23.47
N ASN A 159 -18.13 -23.10 -22.81
CA ASN A 159 -17.06 -24.00 -23.17
C ASN A 159 -16.74 -24.97 -22.04
N GLY A 160 -17.13 -26.23 -22.20
CA GLY A 160 -16.65 -27.35 -21.40
C GLY A 160 -15.55 -28.18 -22.06
N GLY A 161 -15.29 -27.95 -23.35
CA GLY A 161 -14.29 -28.68 -24.13
C GLY A 161 -12.98 -27.92 -24.30
N THR A 162 -12.26 -28.21 -25.39
CA THR A 162 -11.00 -27.54 -25.74
C THR A 162 -11.14 -26.69 -27.00
N LEU A 163 -10.90 -25.39 -26.90
CA LEU A 163 -10.81 -24.46 -28.02
C LEU A 163 -9.37 -23.97 -28.08
N THR A 164 -8.61 -24.49 -29.03
CA THR A 164 -7.18 -24.18 -29.17
C THR A 164 -6.89 -23.64 -30.56
N ALA A 165 -6.43 -22.38 -30.62
CA ALA A 165 -5.87 -21.80 -31.83
C ALA A 165 -4.37 -22.17 -31.94
N THR A 166 -4.02 -23.03 -32.92
CA THR A 166 -2.70 -23.67 -33.01
C THR A 166 -1.65 -22.86 -33.77
N GLU A 167 -1.99 -21.70 -34.32
CA GLU A 167 -1.03 -20.88 -35.07
C GLU A 167 -1.21 -19.39 -34.75
N GLY A 168 -2.46 -18.92 -34.81
CA GLY A 168 -2.82 -17.54 -34.56
C GLY A 168 -3.73 -17.37 -33.36
N GLN A 169 -4.75 -16.53 -33.54
CA GLN A 169 -5.56 -16.03 -32.44
C GLN A 169 -6.83 -16.85 -32.17
N LEU A 170 -7.23 -16.84 -30.90
CA LEU A 170 -8.57 -17.19 -30.43
C LEU A 170 -9.31 -15.90 -30.09
N VAL A 171 -10.42 -15.64 -30.77
CA VAL A 171 -11.30 -14.49 -30.49
C VAL A 171 -12.68 -14.98 -30.11
N VAL A 172 -13.16 -14.57 -28.93
CA VAL A 172 -14.51 -14.89 -28.44
C VAL A 172 -15.24 -13.60 -28.12
N THR A 173 -16.30 -13.30 -28.89
CA THR A 173 -17.19 -12.18 -28.64
C THR A 173 -18.57 -12.71 -28.26
N ALA A 174 -19.08 -12.31 -27.11
CA ALA A 174 -20.39 -12.73 -26.61
C ALA A 174 -21.21 -11.51 -26.14
N ALA A 175 -22.41 -11.33 -26.68
CA ALA A 175 -23.38 -10.34 -26.22
C ALA A 175 -24.08 -10.77 -24.90
N GLY A 176 -23.73 -11.93 -24.36
CA GLY A 176 -24.16 -12.44 -23.07
C GLY A 176 -22.99 -12.84 -22.17
N ARG A 177 -23.21 -13.85 -21.34
CA ARG A 177 -22.21 -14.42 -20.42
C ARG A 177 -21.31 -15.42 -21.14
N LEU A 178 -20.06 -15.53 -20.72
CA LEU A 178 -19.14 -16.60 -21.12
C LEU A 178 -18.83 -17.50 -19.92
N GLU A 179 -19.14 -18.78 -20.03
CA GLU A 179 -18.72 -19.82 -19.08
C GLU A 179 -17.60 -20.65 -19.68
N ASN A 180 -16.45 -20.70 -19.01
CA ASN A 180 -15.37 -21.60 -19.35
C ASN A 180 -15.12 -22.60 -18.20
N THR A 181 -15.47 -23.86 -18.43
CA THR A 181 -15.13 -24.98 -17.56
C THR A 181 -14.02 -25.87 -18.18
N GLY A 182 -13.73 -25.69 -19.47
CA GLY A 182 -12.65 -26.35 -20.20
C GLY A 182 -11.47 -25.42 -20.51
N THR A 183 -10.94 -25.50 -21.74
CA THR A 183 -9.76 -24.75 -22.18
C THR A 183 -10.09 -23.77 -23.31
N LEU A 184 -9.77 -22.50 -23.13
CA LEU A 184 -9.67 -21.47 -24.16
C LEU A 184 -8.20 -21.07 -24.30
N ALA A 185 -7.52 -21.46 -25.37
CA ALA A 185 -6.09 -21.20 -25.54
C ALA A 185 -5.70 -20.85 -26.98
N ALA A 186 -4.59 -20.14 -27.13
CA ALA A 186 -3.99 -19.82 -28.42
C ALA A 186 -2.46 -19.78 -28.33
N HIS A 187 -1.77 -20.27 -29.36
CA HIS A 187 -0.33 -19.98 -29.54
C HIS A 187 -0.10 -18.49 -29.90
N GLY A 188 -1.05 -17.87 -30.60
CA GLY A 188 -1.12 -16.42 -30.75
C GLY A 188 -1.92 -15.76 -29.63
N ASP A 189 -2.58 -14.65 -29.95
CA ASP A 189 -3.38 -13.89 -28.99
C ASP A 189 -4.69 -14.59 -28.61
N THR A 190 -5.08 -14.46 -27.34
CA THR A 190 -6.45 -14.76 -26.91
C THR A 190 -7.18 -13.44 -26.60
N ARG A 191 -8.30 -13.18 -27.26
CA ARG A 191 -9.15 -12.00 -27.05
C ARG A 191 -10.56 -12.42 -26.67
N ILE A 192 -11.01 -12.01 -25.50
CA ILE A 192 -12.37 -12.25 -25.00
C ILE A 192 -13.07 -10.91 -24.82
N ALA A 193 -14.25 -10.76 -25.40
CA ALA A 193 -15.15 -9.63 -25.19
C ALA A 193 -16.54 -10.17 -24.85
N ALA A 194 -16.96 -10.02 -23.59
CA ALA A 194 -18.29 -10.43 -23.14
C ALA A 194 -19.07 -9.21 -22.63
N ALA A 195 -20.30 -9.00 -23.11
CA ALA A 195 -21.15 -7.95 -22.55
C ALA A 195 -21.65 -8.32 -21.14
N GLY A 196 -21.71 -9.62 -20.82
CA GLY A 196 -22.04 -10.13 -19.49
C GLY A 196 -20.81 -10.51 -18.66
N ALA A 197 -21.02 -11.41 -17.70
CA ALA A 197 -19.94 -11.96 -16.88
C ALA A 197 -19.08 -12.96 -17.66
N VAL A 198 -17.82 -13.10 -17.28
CA VAL A 198 -16.96 -14.23 -17.64
C VAL A 198 -16.77 -15.06 -16.37
N THR A 199 -17.12 -16.34 -16.40
CA THR A 199 -16.85 -17.28 -15.29
C THR A 199 -15.87 -18.33 -15.76
N ASN A 200 -14.74 -18.48 -15.08
CA ASN A 200 -13.69 -19.41 -15.42
C ASN A 200 -13.45 -20.39 -14.26
N SER A 201 -13.66 -21.67 -14.51
CA SER A 201 -13.22 -22.78 -13.64
C SER A 201 -12.22 -23.72 -14.32
N GLY A 202 -11.88 -23.43 -15.58
CA GLY A 202 -10.85 -24.12 -16.36
C GLY A 202 -9.67 -23.21 -16.70
N VAL A 203 -9.19 -23.26 -17.94
CA VAL A 203 -8.02 -22.49 -18.39
C VAL A 203 -8.41 -21.46 -19.45
N ILE A 204 -7.97 -20.21 -19.26
CA ILE A 204 -7.93 -19.17 -20.29
C ILE A 204 -6.46 -18.78 -20.48
N GLY A 205 -5.88 -19.14 -21.63
CA GLY A 205 -4.45 -19.06 -21.88
C GLY A 205 -4.07 -18.38 -23.20
N SER A 206 -2.83 -17.91 -23.31
CA SER A 206 -2.20 -17.48 -24.57
C SER A 206 -0.68 -17.56 -24.46
N ASP A 207 0.02 -18.04 -25.49
CA ASP A 207 1.49 -17.94 -25.56
C ASP A 207 1.95 -16.53 -26.01
N SER A 208 1.02 -15.68 -26.44
CA SER A 208 1.25 -14.27 -26.73
C SER A 208 0.48 -13.38 -25.76
N THR A 209 -0.39 -12.48 -26.23
CA THR A 209 -1.15 -11.57 -25.37
C THR A 209 -2.54 -12.10 -25.06
N LEU A 210 -2.95 -11.99 -23.79
CA LEU A 210 -4.31 -12.25 -23.35
C LEU A 210 -5.04 -10.94 -23.06
N ARG A 211 -6.20 -10.72 -23.68
CA ARG A 211 -7.10 -9.60 -23.38
C ARG A 211 -8.49 -10.11 -23.00
N ILE A 212 -9.02 -9.65 -21.87
CA ILE A 212 -10.39 -9.93 -21.43
C ILE A 212 -11.10 -8.61 -21.16
N ASN A 213 -12.21 -8.37 -21.86
CA ASN A 213 -13.14 -7.26 -21.59
C ASN A 213 -14.49 -7.85 -21.19
N ALA A 214 -14.98 -7.54 -19.99
CA ALA A 214 -16.25 -8.08 -19.50
C ALA A 214 -16.99 -7.15 -18.53
N ALA A 215 -18.28 -7.36 -18.31
CA ALA A 215 -19.01 -6.65 -17.26
C ALA A 215 -18.60 -7.12 -15.84
N ALA A 216 -18.31 -8.40 -15.67
CA ALA A 216 -17.80 -8.99 -14.44
C ALA A 216 -16.87 -10.17 -14.78
N LEU A 217 -15.98 -10.53 -13.86
CA LEU A 217 -15.12 -11.71 -13.99
C LEU A 217 -15.10 -12.49 -12.68
N GLU A 218 -15.34 -13.80 -12.77
CA GLU A 218 -15.16 -14.74 -11.68
C GLU A 218 -14.17 -15.82 -12.12
N ASN A 219 -12.99 -15.83 -11.51
CA ASN A 219 -12.02 -16.90 -11.67
C ASN A 219 -12.10 -17.80 -10.43
N ALA A 220 -12.77 -18.93 -10.56
CA ALA A 220 -13.00 -19.89 -9.49
C ALA A 220 -11.68 -20.50 -8.98
N ALA A 221 -11.70 -21.21 -7.85
CA ALA A 221 -10.50 -21.76 -7.21
C ALA A 221 -9.66 -22.67 -8.14
N SER A 222 -10.30 -23.45 -9.02
CA SER A 222 -9.63 -24.27 -10.04
C SER A 222 -9.23 -23.49 -11.30
N GLY A 223 -9.71 -22.26 -11.43
CA GLY A 223 -9.55 -21.43 -12.61
C GLY A 223 -8.13 -20.86 -12.75
N ARG A 224 -7.59 -20.95 -13.95
CA ARG A 224 -6.33 -20.33 -14.35
C ARG A 224 -6.55 -19.38 -15.52
N ILE A 225 -6.06 -18.15 -15.38
CA ILE A 225 -6.05 -17.13 -16.42
C ILE A 225 -4.61 -16.67 -16.60
N GLY A 226 -4.08 -16.65 -17.82
CA GLY A 226 -2.76 -16.05 -18.00
C GLY A 226 -2.16 -16.16 -19.39
N SER A 227 -0.97 -15.60 -19.53
CA SER A 227 -0.26 -15.54 -20.81
C SER A 227 1.24 -15.39 -20.66
N VAL A 228 2.01 -15.62 -21.72
CA VAL A 228 3.47 -15.36 -21.71
C VAL A 228 3.78 -13.88 -22.00
N SER A 229 3.20 -13.29 -23.05
CA SER A 229 3.60 -11.94 -23.53
C SER A 229 2.79 -10.78 -22.92
N GLY A 230 1.93 -11.06 -21.94
CA GLY A 230 1.25 -10.07 -21.11
C GLY A 230 -0.27 -10.24 -21.04
N THR A 231 -0.82 -10.07 -19.85
CA THR A 231 -2.26 -10.23 -19.57
C THR A 231 -2.90 -8.88 -19.27
N SER A 232 -3.96 -8.54 -20.00
CA SER A 232 -4.78 -7.35 -19.77
C SER A 232 -6.23 -7.74 -19.50
N VAL A 233 -6.77 -7.31 -18.37
CA VAL A 233 -8.16 -7.59 -17.98
C VAL A 233 -8.85 -6.28 -17.63
N GLN A 234 -9.92 -5.97 -18.33
CA GLN A 234 -10.72 -4.77 -18.15
C GLN A 234 -12.16 -5.16 -17.80
N ILE A 235 -12.56 -4.92 -16.57
CA ILE A 235 -13.86 -5.30 -16.02
C ILE A 235 -14.68 -4.05 -15.70
N GLY A 236 -15.93 -4.03 -16.17
CA GLY A 236 -16.86 -2.92 -15.90
C GLY A 236 -17.26 -2.85 -14.43
N GLY A 237 -17.51 -4.00 -13.80
CA GLY A 237 -17.94 -4.18 -12.42
C GLY A 237 -16.90 -4.88 -11.55
N THR A 238 -17.29 -5.99 -10.92
CA THR A 238 -16.46 -6.72 -9.95
C THR A 238 -15.62 -7.80 -10.63
N LEU A 239 -14.34 -7.87 -10.24
CA LEU A 239 -13.43 -8.98 -10.51
C LEU A 239 -13.27 -9.81 -9.23
N ARG A 240 -13.70 -11.07 -9.25
CA ARG A 240 -13.46 -12.05 -8.19
C ARG A 240 -12.42 -13.06 -8.64
N ASN A 241 -11.34 -13.18 -7.87
CA ASN A 241 -10.29 -14.15 -8.13
C ASN A 241 -10.09 -15.05 -6.90
N ALA A 242 -10.54 -16.29 -6.99
CA ALA A 242 -10.21 -17.37 -6.06
C ALA A 242 -9.12 -18.30 -6.61
N GLY A 243 -8.90 -18.30 -7.93
CA GLY A 243 -7.89 -19.10 -8.62
C GLY A 243 -6.57 -18.36 -8.86
N SER A 244 -5.93 -18.64 -10.00
CA SER A 244 -4.64 -18.07 -10.38
C SER A 244 -4.73 -17.18 -11.62
N MET A 245 -4.20 -15.96 -11.51
CA MET A 245 -3.90 -15.07 -12.64
C MET A 245 -2.39 -14.91 -12.76
N VAL A 246 -1.84 -15.21 -13.93
CA VAL A 246 -0.39 -15.14 -14.22
C VAL A 246 -0.10 -14.41 -15.52
N GLY A 247 1.06 -13.78 -15.64
CA GLY A 247 1.50 -13.17 -16.88
C GLY A 247 3.01 -12.96 -16.90
N ASP A 248 3.79 -13.66 -17.73
CA ASP A 248 5.25 -13.62 -17.61
C ASP A 248 5.82 -12.22 -17.87
N ALA A 249 5.35 -11.55 -18.92
CA ALA A 249 5.75 -10.18 -19.24
C ALA A 249 5.06 -9.09 -18.38
N GLY A 250 4.06 -9.45 -17.57
CA GLY A 250 3.29 -8.50 -16.76
C GLY A 250 1.78 -8.70 -16.82
N ILE A 251 1.10 -8.05 -15.88
CA ILE A 251 -0.36 -8.05 -15.75
C ILE A 251 -0.85 -6.61 -15.57
N THR A 252 -1.86 -6.21 -16.34
CA THR A 252 -2.65 -4.99 -16.11
C THR A 252 -4.11 -5.36 -15.86
N LEU A 253 -4.63 -5.05 -14.67
CA LEU A 253 -6.05 -5.24 -14.32
C LEU A 253 -6.70 -3.90 -14.05
N ALA A 254 -7.90 -3.70 -14.59
CA ALA A 254 -8.75 -2.57 -14.26
C ALA A 254 -10.18 -3.04 -13.98
N ALA A 255 -10.76 -2.62 -12.86
CA ALA A 255 -12.11 -3.02 -12.44
C ALA A 255 -12.81 -1.92 -11.62
N ALA A 256 -14.13 -2.02 -11.44
CA ALA A 256 -14.81 -1.18 -10.44
C ALA A 256 -14.43 -1.59 -9.02
N ALA A 257 -14.45 -2.89 -8.75
CA ALA A 257 -14.08 -3.50 -7.48
C ALA A 257 -13.36 -4.82 -7.72
N MET A 258 -12.53 -5.24 -6.77
CA MET A 258 -11.80 -6.49 -6.85
C MET A 258 -11.76 -7.20 -5.51
N GLU A 259 -12.11 -8.49 -5.53
CA GLU A 259 -11.95 -9.43 -4.41
C GLU A 259 -10.91 -10.47 -4.83
N ASN A 260 -9.77 -10.52 -4.15
CA ASN A 260 -8.71 -11.47 -4.42
C ASN A 260 -8.50 -12.39 -3.22
N ALA A 261 -9.04 -13.61 -3.30
CA ALA A 261 -8.78 -14.69 -2.36
C ALA A 261 -7.71 -15.67 -2.87
N GLY A 262 -7.44 -15.66 -4.18
CA GLY A 262 -6.45 -16.49 -4.85
C GLY A 262 -5.10 -15.79 -5.05
N SER A 263 -4.53 -15.95 -6.24
CA SER A 263 -3.21 -15.42 -6.60
C SER A 263 -3.27 -14.58 -7.87
N VAL A 264 -2.69 -13.37 -7.82
CA VAL A 264 -2.37 -12.53 -8.99
C VAL A 264 -0.87 -12.27 -8.94
N VAL A 265 -0.09 -13.05 -9.68
CA VAL A 265 1.38 -13.03 -9.58
C VAL A 265 2.03 -13.03 -10.95
N THR A 266 3.06 -12.20 -11.11
CA THR A 266 3.80 -12.03 -12.37
C THR A 266 5.29 -11.79 -12.13
N PRO A 267 6.23 -12.38 -12.91
CA PRO A 267 7.62 -11.94 -12.88
C PRO A 267 7.78 -10.53 -13.46
N GLY A 268 7.00 -10.14 -14.47
CA GLY A 268 6.94 -8.78 -15.02
C GLY A 268 6.21 -7.78 -14.13
N ALA A 269 5.97 -6.58 -14.65
CA ALA A 269 5.31 -5.49 -13.93
C ALA A 269 3.83 -5.81 -13.66
N LEU A 270 3.32 -5.34 -12.51
CA LEU A 270 1.93 -5.53 -12.09
C LEU A 270 1.25 -4.17 -11.90
N ALA A 271 0.21 -3.89 -12.67
CA ALA A 271 -0.58 -2.67 -12.55
C ALA A 271 -2.05 -3.00 -12.25
N LEU A 272 -2.55 -2.51 -11.10
CA LEU A 272 -3.93 -2.67 -10.66
C LEU A 272 -4.61 -1.29 -10.57
N ARG A 273 -5.67 -1.09 -11.34
CA ARG A 273 -6.47 0.15 -11.37
C ARG A 273 -7.91 -0.15 -10.96
N ILE A 274 -8.16 -0.10 -9.66
CA ILE A 274 -9.46 -0.40 -9.07
C ILE A 274 -10.18 0.90 -8.74
N ARG A 275 -11.39 1.13 -9.25
CA ARG A 275 -12.07 2.43 -9.05
C ARG A 275 -12.52 2.63 -7.60
N ASN A 276 -13.08 1.59 -7.00
CA ASN A 276 -13.67 1.64 -5.67
C ASN A 276 -12.78 0.86 -4.68
N MET A 277 -13.17 -0.38 -4.37
CA MET A 277 -12.57 -1.18 -3.32
C MET A 277 -11.78 -2.36 -3.88
N LEU A 278 -10.57 -2.55 -3.34
CA LEU A 278 -9.79 -3.77 -3.48
C LEU A 278 -9.74 -4.46 -2.11
N ASP A 279 -10.31 -5.67 -2.02
CA ASP A 279 -10.16 -6.57 -0.88
C ASP A 279 -9.20 -7.71 -1.27
N ASN A 280 -8.05 -7.77 -0.61
CA ASN A 280 -7.06 -8.82 -0.80
C ASN A 280 -6.96 -9.69 0.45
N SER A 281 -7.40 -10.94 0.35
CA SER A 281 -7.14 -12.00 1.33
C SER A 281 -6.18 -13.08 0.82
N GLY A 282 -5.78 -12.99 -0.45
CA GLY A 282 -4.82 -13.88 -1.10
C GLY A 282 -3.47 -13.21 -1.37
N LYS A 283 -2.90 -13.48 -2.54
CA LYS A 283 -1.58 -12.95 -2.97
C LYS A 283 -1.71 -12.02 -4.16
N ILE A 284 -1.04 -10.88 -4.07
CA ILE A 284 -0.80 -9.95 -5.17
C ILE A 284 0.71 -9.70 -5.20
N GLY A 285 1.40 -10.21 -6.23
CA GLY A 285 2.86 -10.25 -6.23
C GLY A 285 3.48 -9.95 -7.57
N SER A 286 4.62 -9.27 -7.56
CA SER A 286 5.47 -9.16 -8.75
C SER A 286 6.95 -9.38 -8.44
N ASN A 287 7.76 -9.71 -9.46
CA ASN A 287 9.22 -9.53 -9.32
C ASN A 287 9.63 -8.12 -9.75
N ALA A 288 8.96 -7.52 -10.73
CA ALA A 288 9.18 -6.13 -11.12
C ALA A 288 8.31 -5.15 -10.30
N ARG A 289 8.20 -3.89 -10.75
CA ARG A 289 7.41 -2.85 -10.09
C ARG A 289 5.92 -3.24 -9.99
N LEU A 290 5.34 -3.01 -8.81
CA LEU A 290 3.91 -3.15 -8.54
C LEU A 290 3.29 -1.75 -8.37
N GLU A 291 2.28 -1.43 -9.17
CA GLU A 291 1.45 -0.23 -9.02
C GLU A 291 0.01 -0.60 -8.67
N LEU A 292 -0.53 0.00 -7.62
CA LEU A 292 -1.91 -0.22 -7.18
C LEU A 292 -2.59 1.13 -6.94
N ARG A 293 -3.67 1.38 -7.68
CA ARG A 293 -4.57 2.52 -7.49
C ARG A 293 -5.94 2.02 -7.04
N ALA A 294 -6.47 2.58 -5.95
CA ALA A 294 -7.78 2.26 -5.41
C ALA A 294 -8.42 3.46 -4.69
N THR A 295 -9.73 3.45 -4.43
CA THR A 295 -10.33 4.36 -3.44
C THR A 295 -10.16 3.81 -2.03
N THR A 296 -10.31 2.49 -1.87
CA THR A 296 -10.09 1.79 -0.60
C THR A 296 -9.34 0.50 -0.84
N LEU A 297 -8.33 0.24 -0.01
CA LEU A 297 -7.57 -1.00 -0.01
C LEU A 297 -7.71 -1.67 1.35
N THR A 298 -8.21 -2.89 1.37
CA THR A 298 -8.17 -3.78 2.53
C THR A 298 -7.25 -4.95 2.21
N ASN A 299 -6.15 -5.07 2.94
CA ASN A 299 -5.19 -6.15 2.78
C ASN A 299 -5.14 -7.03 4.04
N ARG A 300 -5.58 -8.27 3.90
CA ARG A 300 -5.46 -9.34 4.90
C ARG A 300 -4.46 -10.43 4.48
N GLY A 301 -4.10 -10.47 3.20
CA GLY A 301 -3.09 -11.37 2.64
C GLY A 301 -1.76 -10.66 2.34
N ASP A 302 -1.15 -11.01 1.21
CA ASP A 302 0.17 -10.49 0.81
C ASP A 302 0.06 -9.57 -0.40
N ILE A 303 0.69 -8.39 -0.33
CA ILE A 303 1.00 -7.52 -1.45
C ILE A 303 2.51 -7.32 -1.49
N TYR A 304 3.18 -7.71 -2.57
CA TYR A 304 4.64 -7.62 -2.60
C TYR A 304 5.28 -7.39 -3.97
N SER A 305 6.47 -6.78 -3.95
CA SER A 305 7.44 -6.87 -5.04
C SER A 305 8.73 -7.52 -4.55
N ALA A 306 9.09 -8.66 -5.15
CA ALA A 306 10.21 -9.50 -4.73
C ALA A 306 11.59 -8.96 -5.14
N GLN A 307 11.67 -8.10 -6.17
CA GLN A 307 12.94 -7.51 -6.63
C GLN A 307 12.89 -5.97 -6.75
N GLU A 308 11.71 -5.36 -6.76
CA GLU A 308 11.54 -3.96 -7.12
C GLU A 308 10.68 -3.18 -6.10
N SER A 309 10.13 -2.04 -6.54
CA SER A 309 9.30 -1.14 -5.74
C SER A 309 7.81 -1.50 -5.77
N VAL A 310 7.12 -1.10 -4.71
CA VAL A 310 5.66 -1.12 -4.61
C VAL A 310 5.17 0.32 -4.48
N GLN A 311 4.21 0.71 -5.32
CA GLN A 311 3.54 2.01 -5.26
C GLN A 311 2.06 1.81 -4.99
N LEU A 312 1.59 2.31 -3.85
CA LEU A 312 0.20 2.32 -3.45
C LEU A 312 -0.34 3.76 -3.50
N GLN A 313 -1.42 3.97 -4.24
CA GLN A 313 -2.14 5.23 -4.34
C GLN A 313 -3.60 4.98 -4.02
N VAL A 314 -4.00 5.27 -2.78
CA VAL A 314 -5.31 4.92 -2.25
C VAL A 314 -6.04 6.20 -1.88
N ALA A 315 -7.08 6.61 -2.60
CA ALA A 315 -7.68 7.93 -2.38
C ALA A 315 -8.25 8.14 -0.96
N GLY A 316 -8.82 7.09 -0.36
CA GLY A 316 -9.40 7.09 0.98
C GLY A 316 -8.55 6.30 1.96
N ARG A 317 -9.00 5.09 2.30
CA ARG A 317 -8.47 4.28 3.40
C ARG A 317 -7.63 3.11 2.90
N LEU A 318 -6.40 3.00 3.39
CA LEU A 318 -5.54 1.83 3.26
C LEU A 318 -5.53 1.13 4.62
N PHE A 319 -6.17 -0.04 4.69
CA PHE A 319 -6.14 -0.91 5.86
C PHE A 319 -5.29 -2.15 5.57
N ASN A 320 -4.29 -2.39 6.42
CA ASN A 320 -3.41 -3.54 6.32
C ASN A 320 -3.39 -4.33 7.62
N SER A 321 -3.91 -5.56 7.60
CA SER A 321 -3.73 -6.56 8.67
C SER A 321 -2.92 -7.78 8.21
N GLY A 322 -2.52 -7.82 6.94
CA GLY A 322 -1.62 -8.82 6.38
C GLY A 322 -0.19 -8.29 6.19
N SER A 323 0.41 -8.54 5.03
CA SER A 323 1.74 -8.08 4.69
C SER A 323 1.76 -7.21 3.42
N ILE A 324 2.45 -6.08 3.49
CA ILE A 324 2.79 -5.24 2.33
C ILE A 324 4.32 -5.05 2.34
N GLU A 325 5.01 -5.61 1.35
CA GLU A 325 6.48 -5.63 1.32
C GLU A 325 7.07 -5.25 -0.04
N ALA A 326 8.20 -4.54 -0.04
CA ALA A 326 8.96 -4.26 -1.26
C ALA A 326 10.45 -4.52 -1.04
N LYS A 327 11.12 -5.16 -2.01
CA LYS A 327 12.58 -5.33 -2.00
C LYS A 327 13.32 -3.99 -2.10
N ARG A 328 12.74 -3.00 -2.79
CA ARG A 328 13.30 -1.65 -2.91
C ARG A 328 12.47 -0.66 -2.08
N ALA A 329 11.97 0.39 -2.72
CA ALA A 329 11.12 1.37 -2.08
C ALA A 329 9.66 0.88 -2.02
N LEU A 330 9.04 1.04 -0.85
CA LEU A 330 7.60 0.95 -0.68
C LEU A 330 7.06 2.37 -0.48
N ASN A 331 6.28 2.86 -1.45
CA ASN A 331 5.67 4.18 -1.42
C ASN A 331 4.15 4.03 -1.26
N ALA A 332 3.58 4.67 -0.26
CA ALA A 332 2.15 4.61 0.00
C ALA A 332 1.57 6.00 0.26
N GLU A 333 0.55 6.35 -0.51
CA GLU A 333 -0.22 7.58 -0.37
C GLU A 333 -1.67 7.24 -0.11
N ALA A 334 -2.23 7.76 0.99
CA ALA A 334 -3.65 7.65 1.29
C ALA A 334 -4.22 8.83 2.09
N ALA A 335 -5.53 8.91 2.24
CA ALA A 335 -6.12 9.81 3.24
C ALA A 335 -5.89 9.27 4.66
N ALA A 336 -6.18 7.98 4.85
CA ALA A 336 -5.92 7.27 6.10
C ALA A 336 -5.13 5.99 5.84
N ILE A 337 -4.06 5.78 6.61
CA ILE A 337 -3.27 4.53 6.61
C ILE A 337 -3.43 3.88 7.99
N GLU A 338 -3.97 2.67 8.00
CA GLU A 338 -4.15 1.85 9.20
C GLU A 338 -3.34 0.56 9.05
N ASN A 339 -2.28 0.42 9.83
CA ASN A 339 -1.44 -0.77 9.83
C ASN A 339 -1.59 -1.56 11.13
N GLN A 340 -2.08 -2.79 11.03
CA GLN A 340 -2.10 -3.80 12.10
C GLN A 340 -1.16 -4.98 11.80
N GLY A 341 -0.69 -5.09 10.56
CA GLY A 341 0.23 -6.15 10.11
C GLY A 341 1.65 -5.63 9.84
N ARG A 342 2.23 -6.09 8.73
CA ARG A 342 3.58 -5.72 8.27
C ARG A 342 3.52 -4.76 7.09
N PHE A 343 4.32 -3.69 7.16
CA PHE A 343 4.44 -2.67 6.13
C PHE A 343 5.92 -2.32 5.93
N ILE A 344 6.62 -3.07 5.08
CA ILE A 344 8.09 -3.05 5.02
C ILE A 344 8.60 -2.68 3.64
N GLY A 345 9.39 -1.62 3.54
CA GLY A 345 10.22 -1.36 2.36
C GLY A 345 11.67 -1.66 2.69
N GLU A 346 12.31 -2.61 2.03
CA GLU A 346 13.66 -3.02 2.43
C GLU A 346 14.70 -1.91 2.17
N ALA A 347 14.67 -1.25 1.01
CA ALA A 347 15.59 -0.14 0.74
C ALA A 347 15.08 1.20 1.29
N ALA A 348 13.77 1.44 1.20
CA ALA A 348 13.14 2.65 1.71
C ALA A 348 11.65 2.44 1.97
N LEU A 349 11.10 3.14 2.95
CA LEU A 349 9.65 3.20 3.18
C LEU A 349 9.19 4.67 3.21
N ASN A 350 8.28 5.04 2.30
CA ASN A 350 7.65 6.35 2.29
C ASN A 350 6.13 6.18 2.48
N ALA A 351 5.60 6.62 3.62
CA ALA A 351 4.16 6.56 3.91
C ALA A 351 3.60 7.97 4.15
N SER A 352 2.67 8.39 3.30
CA SER A 352 2.05 9.72 3.36
C SER A 352 0.54 9.59 3.51
N ALA A 353 0.03 9.96 4.68
CA ALA A 353 -1.39 10.07 4.97
C ALA A 353 -1.82 11.54 4.97
N SER A 354 -2.81 11.95 4.17
CA SER A 354 -3.25 13.35 4.20
C SER A 354 -4.07 13.70 5.46
N ALA A 355 -4.64 12.70 6.13
CA ALA A 355 -5.33 12.86 7.42
C ALA A 355 -4.61 12.09 8.53
N ALA A 356 -4.77 10.77 8.61
CA ALA A 356 -4.32 10.00 9.77
C ALA A 356 -3.45 8.79 9.39
N LEU A 357 -2.37 8.58 10.14
CA LEU A 357 -1.62 7.34 10.14
C LEU A 357 -1.74 6.69 11.51
N THR A 358 -2.31 5.50 11.58
CA THR A 358 -2.36 4.68 12.80
C THR A 358 -1.56 3.41 12.58
N ASN A 359 -0.62 3.13 13.47
CA ASN A 359 0.17 1.91 13.43
C ASN A 359 0.01 1.12 14.73
N ALA A 360 -0.62 -0.04 14.66
CA ALA A 360 -0.67 -1.06 15.71
C ALA A 360 0.19 -2.30 15.37
N GLY A 361 0.75 -2.37 14.17
CA GLY A 361 1.66 -3.42 13.71
C GLY A 361 3.11 -2.93 13.61
N THR A 362 3.82 -3.37 12.57
CA THR A 362 5.18 -2.93 12.27
C THR A 362 5.23 -2.22 10.92
N MET A 363 5.69 -0.96 10.91
CA MET A 363 6.09 -0.25 9.71
C MET A 363 7.58 0.05 9.77
N GLY A 364 8.33 -0.24 8.73
CA GLY A 364 9.75 0.05 8.75
C GLY A 364 10.56 -0.30 7.52
N SER A 365 11.86 -0.01 7.60
CA SER A 365 12.80 -0.15 6.50
C SER A 365 14.18 -0.64 6.97
N ARG A 366 14.90 -1.37 6.10
CA ARG A 366 16.34 -1.66 6.30
C ARG A 366 17.23 -0.52 5.78
N GLY A 367 16.69 0.44 5.06
CA GLY A 367 17.31 1.72 4.79
C GLY A 367 16.60 2.82 5.56
N ASP A 368 16.23 3.88 4.85
CA ASP A 368 15.52 5.03 5.42
C ASP A 368 14.00 4.82 5.46
N ALA A 369 13.31 5.54 6.35
CA ALA A 369 11.86 5.62 6.34
C ALA A 369 11.35 7.04 6.63
N ASP A 370 10.40 7.48 5.82
CA ASP A 370 9.73 8.76 5.93
C ASP A 370 8.22 8.57 6.14
N PHE A 371 7.69 9.15 7.21
CA PHE A 371 6.26 9.15 7.52
C PHE A 371 5.72 10.58 7.54
N LYS A 372 4.67 10.83 6.76
CA LYS A 372 3.98 12.13 6.69
C LYS A 372 2.52 11.94 7.04
N ALA A 373 2.00 12.73 7.97
CA ALA A 373 0.59 12.65 8.39
C ALA A 373 0.07 13.98 8.94
N ALA A 374 -1.25 14.19 8.96
CA ALA A 374 -1.80 15.27 9.78
C ALA A 374 -1.85 14.86 11.26
N SER A 375 -2.22 13.61 11.55
CA SER A 375 -2.08 12.98 12.87
C SER A 375 -1.38 11.64 12.77
N LEU A 376 -0.49 11.34 13.70
CA LEU A 376 0.21 10.06 13.79
C LEU A 376 -0.05 9.42 15.16
N ASP A 377 -0.59 8.20 15.16
CA ASP A 377 -0.82 7.39 16.36
C ASP A 377 -0.06 6.07 16.23
N ASN A 378 1.01 5.93 17.03
CA ASN A 378 1.83 4.72 17.05
C ASN A 378 1.60 3.90 18.33
N ARG A 379 0.87 2.80 18.17
CA ARG A 379 0.68 1.71 19.15
C ARG A 379 1.48 0.45 18.81
N GLY A 380 2.37 0.52 17.83
CA GLY A 380 3.20 -0.59 17.35
C GLY A 380 4.67 -0.21 17.24
N THR A 381 5.33 -0.64 16.18
CA THR A 381 6.73 -0.29 15.89
C THR A 381 6.83 0.51 14.61
N LEU A 382 7.46 1.69 14.70
CA LEU A 382 8.00 2.43 13.55
C LEU A 382 9.52 2.34 13.62
N SER A 383 10.17 1.85 12.57
CA SER A 383 11.63 1.69 12.60
C SER A 383 12.32 1.89 11.26
N ALA A 384 13.50 2.50 11.29
CA ALA A 384 14.44 2.49 10.17
C ALA A 384 15.82 2.04 10.65
N VAL A 385 16.51 1.19 9.88
CA VAL A 385 17.89 0.80 10.18
C VAL A 385 18.85 1.97 9.90
N GLN A 386 18.51 2.89 9.01
CA GLN A 386 19.26 4.13 8.80
C GLN A 386 18.53 5.31 9.45
N SER A 387 18.00 6.23 8.65
CA SER A 387 17.31 7.42 9.16
C SER A 387 15.79 7.26 9.15
N LEU A 388 15.15 7.78 10.19
CA LEU A 388 13.69 7.83 10.32
C LEU A 388 13.26 9.28 10.46
N ALA A 389 12.42 9.76 9.54
CA ALA A 389 11.79 11.07 9.66
C ALA A 389 10.28 10.94 9.84
N LEU A 390 9.75 11.63 10.86
CA LEU A 390 8.32 11.79 11.12
C LEU A 390 7.95 13.25 10.91
N LYS A 391 7.11 13.55 9.92
CA LYS A 391 6.57 14.88 9.67
C LYS A 391 5.06 14.88 9.89
N VAL A 392 4.64 15.41 11.03
CA VAL A 392 3.26 15.41 11.49
C VAL A 392 2.77 16.84 11.60
N THR A 393 1.74 17.25 10.84
CA THR A 393 1.31 18.67 10.90
C THR A 393 0.46 18.98 12.13
N GLY A 394 -0.02 17.96 12.84
CA GLY A 394 -0.80 18.04 14.07
C GLY A 394 -0.15 17.23 15.20
N LYS A 395 -0.98 16.47 15.93
CA LYS A 395 -0.53 15.67 17.08
C LYS A 395 0.16 14.37 16.64
N PHE A 396 1.31 14.10 17.25
CA PHE A 396 1.97 12.80 17.26
C PHE A 396 1.81 12.14 18.64
N THR A 397 1.11 11.00 18.69
CA THR A 397 1.00 10.14 19.86
C THR A 397 1.86 8.89 19.67
N ASN A 398 2.72 8.59 20.65
CA ASN A 398 3.52 7.38 20.68
C ASN A 398 3.32 6.63 21.99
N GLU A 399 2.76 5.43 21.89
CA GLU A 399 2.55 4.51 23.02
C GLU A 399 3.57 3.36 23.06
N LYS A 400 4.25 3.10 21.93
CA LYS A 400 5.19 1.99 21.78
C LYS A 400 6.52 2.47 21.21
N ASN A 401 7.05 1.85 20.16
CA ASN A 401 8.43 2.02 19.73
C ASN A 401 8.53 2.87 18.47
N VAL A 402 9.39 3.87 18.52
CA VAL A 402 9.92 4.58 17.34
C VAL A 402 11.44 4.56 17.42
N GLY A 403 12.09 3.98 16.41
CA GLY A 403 13.53 3.70 16.43
C GLY A 403 14.24 4.03 15.13
N ALA A 404 15.42 4.65 15.22
CA ALA A 404 16.32 4.83 14.07
C ALA A 404 17.73 4.29 14.39
N GLY A 405 18.41 3.74 13.38
CA GLY A 405 19.80 3.30 13.53
C GLY A 405 20.82 4.43 13.40
N SER A 406 20.49 5.54 12.74
CA SER A 406 21.40 6.68 12.55
C SER A 406 20.81 8.01 13.01
N THR A 407 19.71 8.46 12.40
CA THR A 407 19.07 9.72 12.78
C THR A 407 17.58 9.54 12.94
N LEU A 408 17.04 9.98 14.06
CA LEU A 408 15.60 10.13 14.24
C LEU A 408 15.26 11.62 14.19
N GLN A 409 14.48 12.03 13.19
CA GLN A 409 13.96 13.39 13.08
C GLN A 409 12.45 13.38 13.28
N ILE A 410 11.95 14.25 14.16
CA ILE A 410 10.53 14.38 14.46
C ILE A 410 10.16 15.85 14.37
N ASP A 411 9.37 16.20 13.36
CA ASP A 411 8.73 17.51 13.23
C ASP A 411 7.22 17.30 13.47
N ALA A 412 6.67 17.82 14.57
CA ALA A 412 5.26 17.69 14.93
C ALA A 412 4.68 19.02 15.46
N ASP A 413 3.36 19.21 15.44
CA ASP A 413 2.77 20.35 16.17
C ASP A 413 2.70 20.05 17.67
N ALA A 414 2.14 18.90 18.06
CA ALA A 414 2.10 18.46 19.45
C ALA A 414 2.66 17.05 19.61
N LEU A 415 3.25 16.76 20.77
CA LEU A 415 3.78 15.45 21.10
C LEU A 415 3.14 14.91 22.38
N ASP A 416 2.75 13.64 22.34
CA ASP A 416 2.34 12.85 23.49
C ASP A 416 3.07 11.50 23.46
N ASN A 417 4.14 11.38 24.23
CA ASN A 417 4.98 10.20 24.28
C ASN A 417 4.84 9.47 25.63
N SER A 418 4.18 8.33 25.61
CA SER A 418 4.17 7.35 26.71
C SER A 418 5.03 6.12 26.42
N GLY A 419 5.46 5.94 25.15
CA GLY A 419 6.34 4.89 24.69
C GLY A 419 7.84 5.26 24.69
N LYS A 420 8.59 4.72 23.73
CA LYS A 420 10.02 4.96 23.51
C LYS A 420 10.27 5.59 22.14
N LEU A 421 10.90 6.76 22.13
CA LEU A 421 11.52 7.40 20.98
C LEU A 421 13.04 7.26 21.14
N PHE A 422 13.71 6.58 20.22
CA PHE A 422 15.14 6.32 20.36
C PHE A 422 15.92 6.33 19.05
N SER A 423 17.12 6.91 19.08
CA SER A 423 18.09 6.88 17.97
C SER A 423 19.41 6.26 18.40
N HIS A 424 19.95 5.35 17.60
CA HIS A 424 21.32 4.85 17.77
C HIS A 424 22.40 5.83 17.26
N GLY A 425 21.99 6.95 16.67
CA GLY A 425 22.88 8.10 16.43
C GLY A 425 22.30 9.35 17.09
N SER A 426 21.85 10.34 16.32
CA SER A 426 21.30 11.58 16.89
C SER A 426 19.77 11.64 16.82
N LEU A 427 19.16 12.38 17.74
CA LEU A 427 17.73 12.62 17.80
C LEU A 427 17.46 14.13 17.70
N PHE A 428 16.70 14.53 16.68
CA PHE A 428 16.29 15.91 16.45
C PHE A 428 14.77 16.02 16.54
N MET A 429 14.27 16.89 17.40
CA MET A 429 12.84 17.09 17.60
C MET A 429 12.48 18.57 17.49
N ARG A 430 11.50 18.89 16.64
CA ARG A 430 10.88 20.22 16.57
C ARG A 430 9.38 20.07 16.78
N ILE A 431 8.91 20.57 17.92
CA ILE A 431 7.52 20.51 18.33
C ILE A 431 6.94 21.93 18.32
N GLY A 432 5.87 22.16 17.57
CA GLY A 432 5.25 23.49 17.40
C GLY A 432 4.62 24.04 18.68
N ALA A 433 4.06 23.17 19.49
CA ALA A 433 3.27 23.45 20.69
C ALA A 433 3.81 22.65 21.88
N ALA A 434 2.90 22.10 22.69
CA ALA A 434 3.23 21.34 23.90
C ALA A 434 3.80 19.95 23.57
N ALA A 435 4.85 19.58 24.30
CA ALA A 435 5.36 18.22 24.31
C ALA A 435 5.19 17.58 25.69
N LEU A 436 4.45 16.47 25.72
CA LEU A 436 4.26 15.64 26.90
C LEU A 436 5.11 14.38 26.76
N ASN A 437 5.97 14.13 27.73
CA ASN A 437 6.77 12.91 27.80
C ASN A 437 6.58 12.22 29.14
N SER A 438 5.81 11.14 29.15
CA SER A 438 5.74 10.19 30.28
C SER A 438 6.53 8.91 30.03
N GLY A 439 7.07 8.75 28.82
CA GLY A 439 7.87 7.60 28.38
C GLY A 439 9.37 7.88 28.34
N LYS A 440 10.03 7.42 27.28
CA LYS A 440 11.47 7.59 27.04
C LYS A 440 11.72 8.34 25.74
N ILE A 441 12.57 9.35 25.80
CA ILE A 441 13.12 10.07 24.66
C ILE A 441 14.63 10.03 24.82
N GLY A 442 15.36 9.41 23.89
CA GLY A 442 16.81 9.43 24.02
C GLY A 442 17.57 9.00 22.78
N ALA A 443 18.89 9.10 22.88
CA ALA A 443 19.79 8.69 21.81
C ALA A 443 21.13 8.18 22.35
N ASP A 444 21.84 7.39 21.54
CA ASP A 444 23.25 7.10 21.79
C ASP A 444 24.09 8.39 21.64
N GLY A 445 23.81 9.18 20.60
CA GLY A 445 24.40 10.48 20.32
C GLY A 445 23.65 11.66 20.93
N THR A 446 23.66 12.80 20.24
CA THR A 446 23.07 14.05 20.75
C THR A 446 21.54 13.99 20.69
N VAL A 447 20.89 14.50 21.73
CA VAL A 447 19.46 14.82 21.71
C VAL A 447 19.30 16.33 21.61
N ASP A 448 18.62 16.77 20.57
CA ASP A 448 18.30 18.17 20.32
C ASP A 448 16.78 18.34 20.27
N PHE A 449 16.25 19.03 21.27
CA PHE A 449 14.83 19.11 21.54
C PHE A 449 14.33 20.55 21.54
N ARG A 450 13.47 20.87 20.58
CA ARG A 450 12.87 22.20 20.44
C ARG A 450 11.36 22.10 20.57
N ALA A 451 10.75 22.88 21.46
CA ALA A 451 9.30 22.90 21.66
C ALA A 451 8.76 24.30 22.05
N ALA A 452 7.43 24.47 22.10
CA ALA A 452 6.86 25.61 22.83
C ALA A 452 7.08 25.41 24.34
N SER A 453 6.57 24.31 24.88
CA SER A 453 6.70 23.89 26.28
C SER A 453 7.00 22.39 26.38
N LEU A 454 7.58 21.98 27.50
CA LEU A 454 7.92 20.57 27.77
C LEU A 454 7.46 20.17 29.17
N ALA A 455 6.62 19.13 29.23
CA ALA A 455 6.33 18.40 30.46
C ALA A 455 7.02 17.03 30.42
N ASN A 456 8.14 16.91 31.14
CA ASN A 456 8.90 15.68 31.24
C ASN A 456 8.59 14.96 32.55
N GLY A 457 7.69 13.97 32.50
CA GLY A 457 7.43 13.01 33.57
C GLY A 457 8.20 11.69 33.41
N GLY A 458 8.76 11.43 32.24
CA GLY A 458 9.55 10.24 31.92
C GLY A 458 11.06 10.51 31.90
N ALA A 459 11.77 9.95 30.92
CA ALA A 459 13.21 10.16 30.74
C ALA A 459 13.52 10.88 29.43
N LEU A 460 14.39 11.88 29.50
CA LEU A 460 15.03 12.56 28.36
C LEU A 460 16.54 12.40 28.48
N TYR A 461 17.19 11.63 27.61
CA TYR A 461 18.59 11.24 27.87
C TYR A 461 19.47 11.04 26.64
N SER A 462 20.77 11.24 26.84
CA SER A 462 21.83 10.90 25.89
C SER A 462 22.83 9.94 26.54
N LEU A 463 23.10 8.80 25.89
CA LEU A 463 23.98 7.75 26.42
C LEU A 463 25.47 8.01 26.20
N ALA A 464 25.86 8.85 25.24
CA ALA A 464 27.28 9.17 25.01
C ALA A 464 27.59 10.66 24.82
N LYS A 465 26.61 11.49 24.42
CA LYS A 465 26.82 12.92 24.12
C LYS A 465 25.95 13.82 24.98
N SER A 466 25.39 14.88 24.40
CA SER A 466 24.69 15.95 25.08
C SER A 466 23.18 15.91 24.89
N VAL A 467 22.47 16.55 25.82
CA VAL A 467 21.05 16.91 25.69
C VAL A 467 20.98 18.44 25.59
N ASP A 468 20.44 18.96 24.50
CA ASP A 468 20.15 20.38 24.30
C ASP A 468 18.64 20.59 24.18
N VAL A 469 18.07 21.39 25.09
CA VAL A 469 16.64 21.65 25.17
C VAL A 469 16.40 23.15 25.03
N GLN A 470 15.66 23.52 23.99
CA GLN A 470 15.20 24.89 23.80
C GLN A 470 13.68 24.95 23.77
N THR A 471 13.10 25.71 24.70
CA THR A 471 11.65 25.97 24.75
C THR A 471 11.37 27.46 24.69
N ARG A 472 10.21 27.81 24.13
CA ARG A 472 9.72 29.20 24.10
C ARG A 472 8.98 29.60 25.37
N GLU A 473 8.56 28.62 26.17
CA GLU A 473 7.75 28.77 27.39
C GLU A 473 8.42 28.04 28.56
N SER A 474 7.63 27.57 29.53
CA SER A 474 8.13 26.86 30.71
C SER A 474 8.42 25.38 30.46
N ILE A 475 9.37 24.84 31.22
CA ILE A 475 9.63 23.41 31.34
C ILE A 475 9.18 22.94 32.73
N THR A 476 8.43 21.84 32.78
CA THR A 476 8.16 21.12 34.03
C THR A 476 8.84 19.76 33.96
N ASN A 477 9.73 19.48 34.92
CA ASN A 477 10.40 18.19 35.02
C ASN A 477 10.01 17.50 36.33
N SER A 478 9.31 16.38 36.24
CA SER A 478 9.09 15.44 37.34
C SER A 478 9.77 14.10 37.11
N GLY A 479 10.38 13.90 35.94
CA GLY A 479 11.16 12.72 35.58
C GLY A 479 12.66 12.99 35.58
N THR A 480 13.38 12.40 34.63
CA THR A 480 14.83 12.50 34.52
C THR A 480 15.27 13.20 33.24
N VAL A 481 16.31 14.02 33.36
CA VAL A 481 17.08 14.53 32.23
C VAL A 481 18.56 14.19 32.47
N GLU A 482 19.16 13.35 31.63
CA GLU A 482 20.54 12.88 31.81
C GLU A 482 21.37 13.01 30.53
N ALA A 483 22.62 13.49 30.64
CA ALA A 483 23.58 13.41 29.55
C ALA A 483 24.98 13.01 30.04
N LYS A 484 25.70 12.24 29.22
CA LYS A 484 27.11 11.90 29.52
C LYS A 484 28.07 13.06 29.28
N GLN A 485 27.84 13.90 28.27
CA GLN A 485 28.77 14.99 27.97
C GLN A 485 28.30 16.33 28.54
N SER A 486 27.09 16.78 28.20
CA SER A 486 26.56 18.02 28.75
C SER A 486 25.05 18.14 28.65
N VAL A 487 24.48 18.96 29.53
CA VAL A 487 23.08 19.41 29.43
C VAL A 487 23.04 20.92 29.19
N SER A 488 22.38 21.34 28.13
CA SER A 488 22.07 22.74 27.82
C SER A 488 20.56 22.93 27.83
N LEU A 489 20.08 23.93 28.57
CA LEU A 489 18.66 24.25 28.64
C LEU A 489 18.44 25.75 28.47
N LYS A 490 17.59 26.12 27.52
CA LYS A 490 17.10 27.48 27.32
C LYS A 490 15.57 27.49 27.36
N ALA A 491 15.00 28.26 28.28
CA ALA A 491 13.54 28.32 28.49
C ALA A 491 13.11 29.67 29.08
N MET A 492 11.80 29.92 29.18
CA MET A 492 11.31 31.03 30.01
C MET A 492 11.51 30.70 31.47
N ALA A 493 10.97 29.58 31.95
CA ALA A 493 11.05 29.15 33.34
C ALA A 493 11.28 27.65 33.44
N LEU A 494 11.81 27.20 34.57
CA LEU A 494 11.97 25.78 34.88
C LEU A 494 11.38 25.46 36.26
N ASN A 495 10.45 24.52 36.31
CA ASN A 495 9.98 23.89 37.53
C ASN A 495 10.51 22.45 37.59
N ASN A 496 11.49 22.21 38.45
CA ASN A 496 12.12 20.92 38.62
C ASN A 496 11.72 20.27 39.95
N ARG A 497 11.00 19.15 39.85
CA ARG A 497 10.71 18.22 40.95
C ARG A 497 11.45 16.88 40.79
N GLY A 498 11.96 16.61 39.59
CA GLY A 498 12.72 15.40 39.25
C GLY A 498 14.23 15.63 39.30
N THR A 499 14.94 15.00 38.38
CA THR A 499 16.41 15.07 38.29
C THR A 499 16.89 15.67 36.97
N PHE A 500 17.88 16.55 37.05
CA PHE A 500 18.76 16.92 35.95
C PHE A 500 20.18 16.50 36.33
N THR A 501 20.81 15.65 35.52
CA THR A 501 22.17 15.18 35.74
C THR A 501 23.02 15.30 34.48
N ALA A 502 24.24 15.81 34.62
CA ALA A 502 25.25 15.79 33.57
C ALA A 502 26.54 15.17 34.13
N ALA A 503 27.09 14.16 33.45
CA ALA A 503 28.41 13.63 33.82
C ALA A 503 29.56 14.55 33.37
N GLY A 504 29.29 15.51 32.49
CA GLY A 504 30.15 16.68 32.25
C GLY A 504 29.46 17.96 32.70
N SER A 505 29.51 19.02 31.88
CA SER A 505 29.01 20.35 32.25
C SER A 505 27.50 20.53 32.05
N MET A 506 26.90 21.45 32.81
CA MET A 506 25.49 21.81 32.67
C MET A 506 25.32 23.33 32.61
N LYS A 507 24.49 23.80 31.68
CA LYS A 507 24.12 25.20 31.54
C LYS A 507 22.60 25.37 31.47
N LEU A 508 22.06 26.13 32.41
CA LEU A 508 20.66 26.57 32.42
C LEU A 508 20.61 28.07 32.14
N SER A 509 19.83 28.47 31.13
CA SER A 509 19.61 29.86 30.74
C SER A 509 18.12 30.15 30.68
N LEU A 510 17.60 30.75 31.74
CA LEU A 510 16.19 30.99 31.99
C LEU A 510 15.92 32.49 31.95
N GLN A 511 14.86 32.90 31.24
CA GLN A 511 14.48 34.32 31.18
C GLN A 511 13.66 34.78 32.41
N GLN A 512 13.06 33.84 33.12
CA GLN A 512 12.24 34.04 34.31
C GLN A 512 12.79 33.16 35.45
N GLY A 513 11.92 32.51 36.23
CA GLY A 513 12.30 31.81 37.45
C GLY A 513 12.80 30.37 37.24
N LEU A 514 13.70 29.94 38.14
CA LEU A 514 13.98 28.55 38.46
C LEU A 514 13.32 28.19 39.79
N SER A 515 12.36 27.27 39.78
CA SER A 515 11.85 26.62 40.99
C SER A 515 12.39 25.20 41.04
N ASN A 516 13.16 24.86 42.07
CA ASN A 516 13.78 23.56 42.23
C ASN A 516 13.44 22.95 43.58
N THR A 517 12.68 21.85 43.56
CA THR A 517 12.45 20.97 44.72
C THR A 517 13.11 19.61 44.54
N GLY A 518 13.68 19.33 43.37
CA GLY A 518 14.41 18.11 43.04
C GLY A 518 15.93 18.27 43.05
N GLU A 519 16.63 17.56 42.18
CA GLU A 519 18.08 17.65 42.02
C GLU A 519 18.46 18.21 40.64
N ILE A 520 19.38 19.17 40.63
CA ILE A 520 20.07 19.67 39.45
C ILE A 520 21.57 19.56 39.73
N GLY A 521 22.24 18.67 39.02
CA GLY A 521 23.63 18.31 39.28
C GLY A 521 24.47 18.15 38.02
N ALA A 522 25.69 18.68 38.03
CA ALA A 522 26.73 18.36 37.07
C ALA A 522 27.94 17.77 37.79
N ASN A 523 28.73 16.93 37.13
CA ASN A 523 30.04 16.59 37.66
C ASN A 523 31.02 17.75 37.44
N ASP A 524 31.07 18.26 36.21
CA ASP A 524 31.82 19.46 35.89
C ASP A 524 31.01 20.73 36.23
N THR A 525 31.36 21.85 35.59
CA THR A 525 30.76 23.15 35.87
C THR A 525 29.25 23.15 35.68
N LEU A 526 28.53 23.61 36.72
CA LEU A 526 27.12 23.94 36.66
C LEU A 526 26.97 25.46 36.55
N THR A 527 26.42 25.95 35.44
CA THR A 527 26.08 27.36 35.23
C THR A 527 24.56 27.55 35.22
N VAL A 528 24.05 28.45 36.04
CA VAL A 528 22.62 28.80 36.10
C VAL A 528 22.47 30.30 35.95
N ASN A 529 21.74 30.72 34.92
CA ASN A 529 21.30 32.11 34.73
C ASN A 529 19.76 32.11 34.77
N ALA A 530 19.17 32.90 35.66
CA ALA A 530 17.72 33.03 35.79
C ALA A 530 17.32 34.44 36.25
N ALA A 531 16.08 34.87 36.07
CA ALA A 531 15.60 36.10 36.70
C ALA A 531 15.46 35.93 38.21
N THR A 532 14.93 34.79 38.68
CA THR A 532 14.78 34.47 40.11
C THR A 532 15.09 33.00 40.36
N LEU A 533 15.42 32.67 41.61
CA LEU A 533 15.64 31.30 42.06
C LEU A 533 14.85 31.04 43.35
N GLU A 534 14.09 29.95 43.36
CA GLU A 534 13.52 29.32 44.54
C GLU A 534 14.05 27.89 44.64
N ASN A 535 15.01 27.65 45.54
CA ASN A 535 15.60 26.33 45.74
C ASN A 535 15.19 25.75 47.10
N HIS A 536 14.39 24.69 47.07
CA HIS A 536 14.14 23.79 48.20
C HIS A 536 14.83 22.42 48.02
N GLY A 537 15.37 22.17 46.82
CA GLY A 537 16.07 20.94 46.47
C GLY A 537 17.60 21.08 46.55
N ARG A 538 18.29 20.45 45.61
CA ARG A 538 19.75 20.45 45.51
C ARG A 538 20.21 21.01 44.17
N LEU A 539 21.07 22.03 44.20
CA LEU A 539 21.91 22.47 43.09
C LEU A 539 23.35 22.06 43.40
N ARG A 540 24.03 21.36 42.48
CA ARG A 540 25.38 20.85 42.75
C ARG A 540 26.29 20.81 41.54
N SER A 541 27.56 21.18 41.77
CA SER A 541 28.70 20.76 40.96
C SER A 541 29.55 19.77 41.76
N ALA A 542 29.76 18.55 41.25
CA ALA A 542 30.38 17.44 41.98
C ALA A 542 31.89 17.54 42.10
N GLU A 543 32.54 18.03 41.04
CA GLU A 543 33.99 17.99 40.85
C GLU A 543 34.54 19.36 40.44
N SER A 544 33.67 20.31 40.05
CA SER A 544 34.07 21.63 39.53
C SER A 544 33.29 22.78 40.21
N SER A 545 33.22 23.93 39.55
CA SER A 545 32.57 25.15 40.04
C SER A 545 31.06 25.18 39.78
N LEU A 546 30.32 25.86 40.65
CA LEU A 546 28.93 26.25 40.43
C LEU A 546 28.87 27.76 40.27
N VAL A 547 28.41 28.24 39.11
CA VAL A 547 28.19 29.65 38.81
C VAL A 547 26.69 29.90 38.74
N LEU A 548 26.16 30.69 39.66
CA LEU A 548 24.74 31.02 39.76
C LEU A 548 24.58 32.54 39.70
N ALA A 549 24.00 33.01 38.59
CA ALA A 549 23.68 34.41 38.38
C ALA A 549 22.16 34.59 38.32
N THR A 550 21.63 35.50 39.14
CA THR A 550 20.23 35.91 39.06
C THR A 550 20.08 37.42 38.97
N ASP A 551 19.11 37.87 38.16
CA ASP A 551 18.83 39.30 38.03
C ASP A 551 18.05 39.85 39.23
N GLY A 552 17.20 39.03 39.83
CA GLY A 552 16.35 39.31 40.98
C GLY A 552 16.79 38.57 42.24
N ARG A 553 15.81 38.28 43.11
CA ARG A 553 16.04 37.62 44.40
C ARG A 553 16.33 36.12 44.19
N THR A 554 17.32 35.63 44.94
CA THR A 554 17.56 34.20 45.14
C THR A 554 17.06 33.81 46.52
N SER A 555 16.21 32.78 46.61
CA SER A 555 15.81 32.12 47.85
C SER A 555 16.29 30.67 47.85
N ASN A 556 17.04 30.31 48.88
CA ASN A 556 17.57 28.98 49.11
C ASN A 556 17.17 28.50 50.51
N GLN A 557 16.31 27.48 50.53
CA GLN A 557 15.97 26.67 51.71
C GLN A 557 16.44 25.21 51.52
N GLY A 558 17.19 24.96 50.45
CA GLY A 558 17.78 23.66 50.11
C GLY A 558 19.30 23.72 50.17
N LYS A 559 19.98 23.03 49.26
CA LYS A 559 21.44 22.96 49.18
C LYS A 559 21.96 23.49 47.84
N ILE A 560 22.89 24.44 47.87
CA ILE A 560 23.67 24.90 46.71
C ILE A 560 25.14 24.65 47.03
N LEU A 561 25.73 23.68 46.34
CA LEU A 561 27.06 23.17 46.67
C LEU A 561 27.97 23.09 45.45
N ALA A 562 29.22 23.49 45.60
CA ALA A 562 30.28 23.30 44.60
C ALA A 562 31.44 22.49 45.18
N ALA A 563 32.12 21.70 44.35
CA ALA A 563 33.37 21.06 44.77
C ALA A 563 34.50 22.10 44.87
N THR A 564 34.71 22.88 43.81
CA THR A 564 35.85 23.81 43.75
C THR A 564 35.45 25.22 44.16
N ARG A 565 34.58 25.89 43.40
CA ARG A 565 34.17 27.28 43.66
C ARG A 565 32.66 27.44 43.53
N LEU A 566 32.02 28.05 44.51
CA LEU A 566 30.67 28.58 44.39
C LEU A 566 30.76 30.08 44.10
N GLU A 567 30.26 30.50 42.94
CA GLU A 567 30.08 31.91 42.58
C GLU A 567 28.58 32.20 42.50
N LEU A 568 28.07 33.03 43.41
CA LEU A 568 26.66 33.41 43.49
C LEU A 568 26.51 34.92 43.37
N THR A 569 25.91 35.38 42.27
CA THR A 569 25.54 36.78 42.06
C THR A 569 24.03 36.92 42.01
N ALA A 570 23.44 37.78 42.84
CA ALA A 570 21.98 37.97 42.90
C ALA A 570 21.61 39.37 43.40
N THR A 571 20.42 39.87 43.04
CA THR A 571 19.88 41.10 43.65
C THR A 571 19.16 40.77 44.96
N GLY A 572 19.97 40.47 45.98
CA GLY A 572 19.52 40.02 47.29
C GLY A 572 19.35 38.51 47.40
N ILE A 573 19.78 37.98 48.56
CA ILE A 573 19.86 36.53 48.81
C ILE A 573 19.10 36.22 50.09
N ASP A 574 18.24 35.21 50.03
CA ASP A 574 17.71 34.49 51.19
C ASP A 574 18.38 33.12 51.22
N ASN A 575 19.13 32.83 52.26
CA ASN A 575 19.64 31.51 52.57
C ASN A 575 19.06 31.02 53.91
N SER A 576 17.92 31.56 54.35
CA SER A 576 17.33 31.13 55.61
C SER A 576 16.97 29.65 55.56
N ASP A 577 17.41 28.87 56.56
CA ASP A 577 17.26 27.41 56.62
C ASP A 577 17.94 26.63 55.47
N GLY A 578 18.71 27.30 54.60
CA GLY A 578 19.41 26.72 53.46
C GLY A 578 20.89 26.45 53.71
N THR A 579 21.58 25.81 52.75
CA THR A 579 23.03 25.62 52.76
C THR A 579 23.65 26.15 51.47
N LEU A 580 24.63 27.04 51.61
CA LEU A 580 25.57 27.46 50.57
C LEU A 580 26.96 26.98 50.93
N GLY A 581 27.67 26.32 50.01
CA GLY A 581 29.07 26.03 50.26
C GLY A 581 29.88 25.50 49.10
N GLY A 582 31.20 25.61 49.26
CA GLY A 582 32.17 25.29 48.21
C GLY A 582 33.57 25.02 48.75
N GLY A 583 34.52 24.76 47.84
CA GLY A 583 35.94 24.91 48.16
C GLY A 583 36.22 26.37 48.49
N GLU A 584 36.11 27.23 47.48
CA GLU A 584 36.01 28.68 47.61
C GLU A 584 34.55 29.12 47.43
N VAL A 585 34.15 30.20 48.11
CA VAL A 585 32.82 30.77 47.98
C VAL A 585 32.91 32.28 47.76
N VAL A 586 32.34 32.75 46.66
CA VAL A 586 32.21 34.16 46.29
C VAL A 586 30.74 34.50 46.14
N ILE A 587 30.27 35.44 46.96
CA ILE A 587 28.89 35.92 46.96
C ILE A 587 28.88 37.42 46.66
N ASP A 588 28.07 37.83 45.69
CA ASP A 588 27.74 39.22 45.39
C ASP A 588 26.20 39.38 45.44
N ALA A 589 25.71 40.05 46.49
CA ALA A 589 24.30 40.37 46.66
C ALA A 589 23.89 41.69 45.97
N ARG A 590 24.73 42.26 45.09
CA ARG A 590 24.53 43.50 44.33
C ARG A 590 24.09 44.68 45.21
N ASN A 591 24.79 44.86 46.33
CA ASN A 591 24.48 45.88 47.34
C ASN A 591 23.04 45.80 47.89
N ARG A 592 22.49 44.58 47.99
CA ARG A 592 21.23 44.27 48.68
C ARG A 592 21.47 43.38 49.90
N ARG A 593 20.39 43.07 50.63
CA ARG A 593 20.43 42.22 51.83
C ARG A 593 20.75 40.78 51.47
N PHE A 594 21.68 40.21 52.22
CA PHE A 594 21.95 38.78 52.30
C PHE A 594 21.46 38.27 53.67
N ASN A 595 20.35 37.54 53.66
CA ASN A 595 19.82 36.88 54.85
C ASN A 595 20.36 35.45 54.95
N ASN A 596 21.12 35.14 55.99
CA ASN A 596 21.61 33.80 56.32
C ASN A 596 21.04 33.29 57.66
N GLN A 597 19.89 33.81 58.12
CA GLN A 597 19.33 33.38 59.40
C GLN A 597 18.99 31.88 59.43
N ARG A 598 19.55 31.14 60.38
CA ARG A 598 19.40 29.66 60.47
C ARG A 598 19.91 28.90 59.23
N GLY A 599 20.58 29.60 58.32
CA GLY A 599 21.23 29.03 57.15
C GLY A 599 22.67 28.63 57.46
N VAL A 600 23.27 27.84 56.59
CA VAL A 600 24.68 27.44 56.64
C VAL A 600 25.41 28.06 55.45
N LEU A 601 26.49 28.79 55.73
CA LEU A 601 27.43 29.29 54.75
C LEU A 601 28.83 28.79 55.09
N PHE A 602 29.46 28.01 54.22
CA PHE A 602 30.81 27.49 54.47
C PHE A 602 31.70 27.50 53.22
N ALA A 603 32.99 27.75 53.42
CA ALA A 603 34.04 27.54 52.43
C ALA A 603 35.13 26.65 53.06
N ARG A 604 35.75 25.78 52.26
CA ARG A 604 36.92 24.99 52.68
C ARG A 604 38.24 25.76 52.50
N GLN A 605 38.20 26.83 51.72
CA GLN A 605 39.27 27.79 51.44
C GLN A 605 38.71 29.20 51.71
N ASP A 606 38.76 30.10 50.73
CA ASP A 606 38.36 31.49 50.92
C ASP A 606 36.84 31.67 50.84
N LEU A 607 36.32 32.56 51.70
CA LEU A 607 34.95 33.04 51.67
C LEU A 607 34.95 34.56 51.47
N LYS A 608 34.35 35.02 50.37
CA LYS A 608 34.11 36.44 50.09
C LYS A 608 32.62 36.67 49.92
N ALA A 609 32.06 37.61 50.67
CA ALA A 609 30.65 38.01 50.55
C ALA A 609 30.52 39.53 50.49
N GLU A 610 29.97 40.04 49.39
CA GLU A 610 29.66 41.45 49.18
C GLU A 610 28.15 41.67 49.27
N SER A 611 27.71 42.55 50.17
CA SER A 611 26.29 42.85 50.39
C SER A 611 26.14 44.22 51.07
N ALA A 612 24.94 44.81 51.00
CA ALA A 612 24.65 46.03 51.78
C ALA A 612 24.47 45.71 53.27
N GLU A 613 23.90 44.55 53.56
CA GLU A 613 23.62 44.03 54.90
C GLU A 613 23.72 42.51 54.86
N LEU A 614 24.48 41.95 55.80
CA LEU A 614 24.52 40.51 56.07
C LEU A 614 23.82 40.23 57.40
N ASP A 615 22.71 39.49 57.35
CA ASP A 615 22.00 39.03 58.54
C ASP A 615 22.31 37.56 58.80
N ASN A 616 23.29 37.32 59.69
CA ASN A 616 23.79 35.99 60.03
C ASN A 616 23.34 35.53 61.42
N ARG A 617 22.14 35.90 61.86
CA ARG A 617 21.64 35.53 63.19
C ARG A 617 21.20 34.07 63.22
N ALA A 618 21.70 33.33 64.22
CA ALA A 618 21.42 31.90 64.38
C ALA A 618 21.81 31.03 63.15
N GLY A 619 22.71 31.53 62.30
CA GLY A 619 23.26 30.84 61.12
C GLY A 619 24.78 30.98 61.07
#